data_AF-A0A3B3USR5-F1
#
_entry.id   AF-A0A3B3USR5-F1
#
_cell.length_a   1.000
_cell.length_b   1.000
_cell.length_c   1.000
_cell.angle_alpha   90.00
_cell.angle_beta   90.00
_cell.angle_gamma   90.00
#
_symmetry.space_group_name_H-M   'P 1'
#
loop_
_entity.id
_entity.type
_entity.pdbx_description
1 polymer ?
#
loop_
_entity_poly.entity_id
_entity_poly.type
_entity_poly.pdbx_seq_one_letter_code
_entity_poly.pdbx_strand_id
1 'polypeptide(L)'
;LLILSDHPLDMHWVKENNSLVDLGGGLYIFSVYLSVGSLCVFCVNHYNEIKTISICEFLPPHLVLYIDQPAEEVQKKLKQSGKPHLQNISLQYLKSVEDSYKKSFLPSIRETSELLVYDMTQVQDAERIVEDIDYLKFDKGPWPEQDDISYHHMRKLVQDKERVGSLTHIPVFLPEITIGAHDYDQKYYAYRALPGKNYARGYNADVGDKYIWLK
;
A
#
# COMPACT_ATOMS: atom_id res chain seq x y z
N LEU A 1 -0.45 13.27 -5.54
CA LEU A 1 0.66 12.32 -5.29
C LEU A 1 0.58 11.23 -6.38
N LEU A 2 1.34 11.40 -7.47
CA LEU A 2 1.42 10.41 -8.54
C LEU A 2 2.28 9.24 -8.06
N ILE A 3 1.68 8.06 -7.86
CA ILE A 3 2.43 6.83 -7.57
C ILE A 3 2.58 6.08 -8.90
N LEU A 4 3.60 6.45 -9.67
CA LEU A 4 4.14 5.57 -10.71
C LEU A 4 5.05 4.57 -9.98
N SER A 5 4.51 3.37 -9.73
CA SER A 5 5.28 2.24 -9.19
C SER A 5 5.72 1.35 -10.36
N ASP A 6 7.03 1.23 -10.57
CA ASP A 6 7.68 0.39 -11.59
C ASP A 6 7.67 -1.13 -11.25
N HIS A 7 6.83 -1.55 -10.29
CA HIS A 7 6.73 -2.95 -9.87
C HIS A 7 5.29 -3.46 -9.94
N PRO A 8 4.99 -4.51 -10.74
CA PRO A 8 3.66 -5.13 -10.79
C PRO A 8 3.30 -5.92 -9.52
N LEU A 9 4.21 -5.97 -8.54
CA LEU A 9 4.08 -6.67 -7.25
C LEU A 9 4.06 -5.71 -6.06
N ASP A 10 4.20 -4.41 -6.30
CA ASP A 10 4.08 -3.44 -5.22
C ASP A 10 2.60 -3.28 -4.92
N MET A 11 2.16 -3.84 -3.79
CA MET A 11 1.01 -3.31 -3.05
C MET A 11 1.14 -1.78 -3.08
N HIS A 12 0.07 -1.07 -3.43
CA HIS A 12 0.10 0.37 -3.64
C HIS A 12 0.46 1.09 -2.33
N TRP A 13 1.76 1.22 -2.09
CA TRP A 13 2.35 1.87 -0.95
C TRP A 13 2.62 3.32 -1.30
N VAL A 14 1.93 4.25 -0.64
CA VAL A 14 2.35 5.65 -0.59
C VAL A 14 3.66 5.70 0.20
N LYS A 15 4.78 6.03 -0.44
CA LYS A 15 6.03 6.34 0.26
C LYS A 15 6.10 7.82 0.58
N GLU A 16 5.39 8.26 1.61
CA GLU A 16 5.71 9.52 2.30
C GLU A 16 6.48 9.19 3.58
N ASN A 17 7.74 9.62 3.65
CA ASN A 17 8.55 9.64 4.87
C ASN A 17 8.58 8.31 5.67
N ASN A 18 8.93 7.20 5.00
CA ASN A 18 9.16 5.88 5.62
C ASN A 18 7.95 5.25 6.36
N SER A 19 6.71 5.71 6.11
CA SER A 19 5.50 5.00 6.56
C SER A 19 4.75 4.40 5.38
N LEU A 20 4.46 3.11 5.49
CA LEU A 20 3.72 2.28 4.55
C LEU A 20 2.22 2.33 4.92
N VAL A 21 1.37 2.86 4.04
CA VAL A 21 -0.10 2.82 4.19
C VAL A 21 -0.70 2.25 2.90
N ASP A 22 -1.44 1.14 3.01
CA ASP A 22 -2.14 0.49 1.90
C ASP A 22 -3.47 1.22 1.64
N LEU A 23 -3.65 1.73 0.41
CA LEU A 23 -4.86 2.45 -0.03
C LEU A 23 -5.95 1.52 -0.60
N GLY A 24 -5.95 0.24 -0.24
CA GLY A 24 -7.05 -0.68 -0.53
C GLY A 24 -6.89 -1.51 -1.81
N GLY A 25 -5.77 -1.37 -2.53
CA GLY A 25 -5.43 -2.19 -3.70
C GLY A 25 -5.03 -3.63 -3.37
N GLY A 26 -4.63 -3.91 -2.12
CA GLY A 26 -4.12 -5.23 -1.74
C GLY A 26 -5.12 -6.38 -1.85
N LEU A 27 -6.43 -6.15 -1.62
CA LEU A 27 -7.46 -7.23 -1.61
C LEU A 27 -7.55 -7.96 -2.96
N TYR A 28 -7.37 -7.21 -4.05
CA TYR A 28 -7.52 -7.72 -5.41
C TYR A 28 -6.33 -8.57 -5.82
N ILE A 29 -5.13 -8.19 -5.37
CA ILE A 29 -3.90 -8.97 -5.51
C ILE A 29 -3.97 -10.26 -4.66
N PHE A 30 -4.55 -10.22 -3.46
CA PHE A 30 -4.72 -11.41 -2.61
C PHE A 30 -5.74 -12.42 -3.14
N SER A 31 -6.87 -11.95 -3.70
CA SER A 31 -7.82 -12.82 -4.43
C SER A 31 -7.13 -13.56 -5.58
N VAL A 32 -6.19 -12.88 -6.24
CA VAL A 32 -5.37 -13.46 -7.30
C VAL A 32 -4.40 -14.51 -6.78
N TYR A 33 -3.70 -14.26 -5.68
CA TYR A 33 -2.84 -15.27 -5.06
C TYR A 33 -3.61 -16.51 -4.59
N LEU A 34 -4.87 -16.36 -4.14
CA LEU A 34 -5.75 -17.47 -3.82
C LEU A 34 -6.14 -18.26 -5.08
N SER A 35 -6.49 -17.57 -6.18
CA SER A 35 -6.83 -18.21 -7.46
C SER A 35 -5.68 -19.00 -8.08
N VAL A 36 -4.44 -18.57 -7.82
CA VAL A 36 -3.20 -19.23 -8.27
C VAL A 36 -2.72 -20.29 -7.26
N GLY A 37 -3.46 -20.51 -6.17
CA GLY A 37 -3.18 -21.56 -5.17
C GLY A 37 -1.93 -21.30 -4.32
N SER A 38 -1.47 -20.05 -4.25
CA SER A 38 -0.22 -19.68 -3.56
C SER A 38 -0.40 -19.33 -2.08
N LEU A 39 -1.63 -19.13 -1.61
CA LEU A 39 -1.94 -18.77 -0.23
C LEU A 39 -3.02 -19.67 0.36
N CYS A 40 -2.89 -19.93 1.67
CA CYS A 40 -3.90 -20.63 2.45
C CYS A 40 -5.14 -19.75 2.69
N VAL A 41 -6.32 -20.34 2.74
CA VAL A 41 -7.59 -19.64 3.02
C VAL A 41 -7.53 -18.88 4.37
N PHE A 42 -6.86 -19.44 5.38
CA PHE A 42 -6.67 -18.78 6.67
C PHE A 42 -5.86 -17.47 6.55
N CYS A 43 -4.87 -17.41 5.66
CA CYS A 43 -4.10 -16.18 5.41
C CYS A 43 -4.98 -15.10 4.77
N VAL A 44 -5.87 -15.49 3.85
CA VAL A 44 -6.81 -14.54 3.22
C VAL A 44 -7.81 -13.99 4.22
N ASN A 45 -8.33 -14.85 5.11
CA ASN A 45 -9.24 -14.40 6.16
C ASN A 45 -8.57 -13.43 7.13
N HIS A 46 -7.34 -13.74 7.55
CA HIS A 46 -6.56 -12.86 8.40
C HIS A 46 -6.27 -11.50 7.74
N TYR A 47 -5.92 -11.50 6.45
CA TYR A 47 -5.77 -10.28 5.67
C TYR A 47 -7.05 -9.45 5.63
N ASN A 48 -8.21 -10.09 5.39
CA ASN A 48 -9.50 -9.42 5.33
C ASN A 48 -9.89 -8.79 6.68
N GLU A 49 -9.57 -9.45 7.79
CA GLU A 49 -9.79 -8.95 9.14
C GLU A 49 -8.96 -7.69 9.41
N ILE A 50 -7.64 -7.75 9.14
CA ILE A 50 -6.75 -6.58 9.26
C ILE A 50 -7.25 -5.45 8.38
N LYS A 51 -7.59 -5.72 7.12
CA LYS A 51 -8.10 -4.71 6.20
C LYS A 51 -9.34 -4.03 6.77
N THR A 52 -10.30 -4.79 7.26
CA THR A 52 -11.58 -4.26 7.77
C THR A 52 -11.36 -3.33 8.96
N ILE A 53 -10.42 -3.66 9.84
CA ILE A 53 -10.12 -2.84 11.04
C ILE A 53 -9.29 -1.61 10.65
N SER A 54 -8.30 -1.77 9.78
CA SER A 54 -7.35 -0.69 9.46
C SER A 54 -7.89 0.32 8.45
N ILE A 55 -8.58 -0.11 7.39
CA ILE A 55 -8.98 0.78 6.29
C ILE A 55 -10.08 1.76 6.69
N CYS A 56 -10.94 1.38 7.64
CA CYS A 56 -12.06 2.21 8.09
C CYS A 56 -11.61 3.42 8.92
N GLU A 57 -10.36 3.45 9.37
CA GLU A 57 -9.78 4.60 10.08
C GLU A 57 -9.31 5.70 9.11
N PHE A 58 -9.34 5.45 7.79
CA PHE A 58 -8.88 6.38 6.76
C PHE A 58 -10.00 6.71 5.77
N LEU A 59 -9.94 7.91 5.20
CA LEU A 59 -10.80 8.31 4.10
C LEU A 59 -10.29 7.71 2.78
N PRO A 60 -11.18 7.30 1.85
CA PRO A 60 -10.79 6.82 0.53
C PRO A 60 -10.11 7.94 -0.26
N PRO A 61 -9.26 7.67 -1.25
CA PRO A 61 -8.66 8.72 -2.07
C PRO A 61 -9.72 9.60 -2.77
N HIS A 62 -9.38 10.84 -3.10
CA HIS A 62 -10.28 11.71 -3.89
C HIS A 62 -10.36 11.27 -5.36
N LEU A 63 -9.21 10.85 -5.90
CA LEU A 63 -9.01 10.52 -7.30
C LEU A 63 -8.18 9.25 -7.42
N VAL A 64 -8.61 8.36 -8.32
CA VAL A 64 -7.86 7.18 -8.73
C VAL A 64 -7.60 7.26 -10.23
N LEU A 65 -6.33 7.11 -10.59
CA LEU A 65 -5.88 7.00 -11.97
C LEU A 65 -5.58 5.53 -12.26
N TYR A 66 -6.35 4.93 -13.17
CA TYR A 66 -6.14 3.55 -13.61
C TYR A 66 -5.53 3.56 -15.01
N ILE A 67 -4.40 2.86 -15.17
CA ILE A 67 -3.72 2.70 -16.46
C ILE A 67 -4.03 1.31 -16.99
N ASP A 68 -4.80 1.25 -18.08
CA ASP A 68 -5.11 -0.02 -18.73
C ASP A 68 -3.92 -0.46 -19.60
N GLN A 69 -3.37 -1.61 -19.24
CA GLN A 69 -2.34 -2.27 -20.03
C GLN A 69 -2.63 -3.78 -20.07
N PRO A 70 -2.73 -4.38 -21.28
CA PRO A 70 -2.98 -5.80 -21.42
C PRO A 70 -1.88 -6.67 -20.77
N ALA A 71 -2.29 -7.75 -20.10
CA ALA A 71 -1.38 -8.69 -19.44
C ALA A 71 -0.25 -9.23 -20.35
N GLU A 72 -0.52 -9.46 -21.64
CA GLU A 72 0.47 -9.92 -22.62
C GLU A 72 1.60 -8.92 -22.83
N GLU A 73 1.25 -7.63 -22.93
CA GLU A 73 2.24 -6.56 -23.11
C GLU A 73 3.06 -6.35 -21.85
N VAL A 74 2.41 -6.40 -20.68
CA VAL A 74 3.09 -6.36 -19.38
C VAL A 74 4.10 -7.49 -19.28
N GLN A 75 3.71 -8.72 -19.63
CA GLN A 75 4.62 -9.87 -19.58
C GLN A 75 5.82 -9.69 -20.52
N LYS A 76 5.62 -9.14 -21.72
CA LYS A 76 6.71 -8.85 -22.66
C LYS A 76 7.68 -7.81 -22.08
N LYS A 77 7.17 -6.72 -21.50
CA LYS A 77 7.99 -5.70 -20.84
C LYS A 77 8.76 -6.27 -19.64
N LEU A 78 8.15 -7.13 -18.84
CA LEU A 78 8.81 -7.77 -17.69
C LEU A 78 9.97 -8.66 -18.12
N LYS A 79 9.78 -9.44 -19.20
CA LYS A 79 10.85 -10.24 -19.81
C LYS A 79 12.01 -9.37 -20.32
N GLN A 80 11.70 -8.19 -20.83
CA GLN A 80 12.67 -7.21 -21.34
C GLN A 80 13.35 -6.37 -20.26
N SER A 81 12.81 -6.32 -19.03
CA SER A 81 13.28 -5.44 -17.94
C SER A 81 14.68 -5.76 -17.38
N GLY A 82 15.32 -6.85 -17.84
CA GLY A 82 16.64 -7.28 -17.38
C GLY A 82 16.69 -7.81 -15.93
N LYS A 83 15.59 -7.76 -15.18
CA LYS A 83 15.49 -8.23 -13.79
C LYS A 83 15.16 -9.73 -13.75
N PRO A 84 16.09 -10.63 -13.35
CA PRO A 84 15.89 -12.07 -13.46
C PRO A 84 14.69 -12.60 -12.67
N HIS A 85 14.37 -11.99 -11.53
CA HIS A 85 13.24 -12.39 -10.68
C HIS A 85 11.86 -12.01 -11.27
N LEU A 86 11.80 -11.07 -12.22
CA LEU A 86 10.54 -10.65 -12.87
C LEU A 86 10.27 -11.37 -14.19
N GLN A 87 11.26 -12.05 -14.75
CA GLN A 87 11.15 -12.69 -16.07
C GLN A 87 10.25 -13.94 -16.06
N ASN A 88 10.09 -14.58 -14.90
CA ASN A 88 9.38 -15.84 -14.74
C ASN A 88 7.93 -15.69 -14.24
N ILE A 89 7.34 -14.50 -14.35
CA ILE A 89 5.94 -14.27 -13.95
C ILE A 89 4.99 -14.89 -14.98
N SER A 90 4.03 -15.70 -14.50
CA SER A 90 3.09 -16.40 -15.35
C SER A 90 2.06 -15.43 -15.96
N LEU A 91 1.68 -15.69 -17.21
CA LEU A 91 0.66 -14.88 -17.89
C LEU A 91 -0.70 -15.02 -17.20
N GLN A 92 -1.01 -16.22 -16.70
CA GLN A 92 -2.25 -16.50 -16.00
C GLN A 92 -2.40 -15.64 -14.74
N TYR A 93 -1.31 -15.45 -13.98
CA TYR A 93 -1.31 -14.56 -12.82
C TYR A 93 -1.57 -13.10 -13.21
N LEU A 94 -0.92 -12.60 -14.26
CA LEU A 94 -1.14 -11.22 -14.72
C LEU A 94 -2.58 -11.00 -15.19
N LYS A 95 -3.17 -11.98 -15.89
CA LYS A 95 -4.57 -11.93 -16.32
C LYS A 95 -5.53 -11.93 -15.14
N SER A 96 -5.27 -12.71 -14.10
CA SER A 96 -6.14 -12.69 -12.92
C SER A 96 -6.02 -11.37 -12.15
N VAL A 97 -4.83 -10.75 -12.10
CA VAL A 97 -4.67 -9.36 -11.59
C VAL A 97 -5.54 -8.39 -12.38
N GLU A 98 -5.39 -8.37 -13.70
CA GLU A 98 -6.18 -7.50 -14.58
C GLU A 98 -7.70 -7.69 -14.35
N ASP A 99 -8.16 -8.94 -14.32
CA ASP A 99 -9.56 -9.29 -14.06
C ASP A 99 -10.04 -8.82 -12.68
N SER A 100 -9.23 -8.99 -11.63
CA SER A 100 -9.60 -8.60 -10.27
C SER A 100 -9.74 -7.08 -10.14
N TYR A 101 -8.83 -6.32 -10.78
CA TYR A 101 -8.94 -4.87 -10.86
C TYR A 101 -10.21 -4.45 -11.59
N LYS A 102 -10.43 -4.97 -12.81
CA LYS A 102 -11.56 -4.55 -13.67
C LYS A 102 -12.92 -4.98 -13.11
N LYS A 103 -13.04 -6.19 -12.55
CA LYS A 103 -14.32 -6.76 -12.09
C LYS A 103 -14.69 -6.35 -10.68
N SER A 104 -13.72 -5.98 -9.84
CA SER A 104 -13.99 -5.82 -8.41
C SER A 104 -13.44 -4.52 -7.84
N PHE A 105 -12.22 -4.09 -8.17
CA PHE A 105 -11.67 -2.81 -7.67
C PHE A 105 -12.35 -1.60 -8.30
N LEU A 106 -12.33 -1.49 -9.64
CA LEU A 106 -12.86 -0.33 -10.36
C LEU A 106 -14.34 -0.06 -10.06
N PRO A 107 -15.23 -1.06 -9.97
CA PRO A 107 -16.61 -0.82 -9.56
C PRO A 107 -16.71 -0.26 -8.13
N SER A 108 -15.99 -0.85 -7.17
CA SER A 108 -16.06 -0.44 -5.76
C SER A 108 -15.51 0.96 -5.51
N ILE A 109 -14.40 1.33 -6.15
CA ILE A 109 -13.75 2.61 -5.90
C ILE A 109 -14.49 3.77 -6.58
N ARG A 110 -15.20 3.48 -7.69
CA ARG A 110 -16.01 4.46 -8.41
C ARG A 110 -17.19 5.00 -7.60
N GLU A 111 -17.63 4.26 -6.57
CA GLU A 111 -18.69 4.69 -5.65
C GLU A 111 -18.21 5.80 -4.70
N THR A 112 -16.93 5.78 -4.32
CA THR A 112 -16.39 6.65 -3.26
C THR A 112 -15.39 7.69 -3.78
N SER A 113 -14.78 7.47 -4.94
CA SER A 113 -13.70 8.29 -5.50
C SER A 113 -13.99 8.64 -6.96
N GLU A 114 -13.40 9.73 -7.45
CA GLU A 114 -13.34 9.98 -8.89
C GLU A 114 -12.36 9.01 -9.55
N LEU A 115 -12.72 8.48 -10.72
CA LEU A 115 -11.95 7.47 -11.44
C LEU A 115 -11.70 7.93 -12.86
N LEU A 116 -10.42 8.07 -13.21
CA LEU A 116 -9.96 8.30 -14.58
C LEU A 116 -9.22 7.06 -15.08
N VAL A 117 -9.57 6.61 -16.28
CA VAL A 117 -9.01 5.42 -16.92
C VAL A 117 -8.28 5.85 -18.19
N TYR A 118 -7.01 5.45 -18.31
CA TYR A 118 -6.14 5.81 -19.42
C TYR A 118 -5.50 4.59 -20.06
N ASP A 119 -5.37 4.61 -21.39
CA ASP A 119 -4.53 3.65 -22.11
C ASP A 119 -3.07 4.13 -22.13
N MET A 120 -2.12 3.20 -22.32
CA MET A 120 -0.68 3.52 -22.39
C MET A 120 -0.28 4.60 -23.42
N THR A 121 -1.08 4.79 -24.47
CA THR A 121 -0.86 5.85 -25.48
C THR A 121 -1.25 7.23 -24.95
N GLN A 122 -2.32 7.29 -24.14
CA GLN A 122 -2.83 8.53 -23.55
C GLN A 122 -1.95 8.98 -22.37
N VAL A 123 -1.37 8.03 -21.62
CA VAL A 123 -0.49 8.32 -20.47
C VAL A 123 0.78 9.09 -20.86
N GLN A 124 1.20 9.04 -22.12
CA GLN A 124 2.38 9.80 -22.58
C GLN A 124 2.14 11.31 -22.58
N ASP A 125 0.89 11.75 -22.60
CA ASP A 125 0.50 13.15 -22.59
C ASP A 125 0.09 13.57 -21.17
N ALA A 126 1.06 14.07 -20.42
CA ALA A 126 0.83 14.52 -19.05
C ALA A 126 -0.06 15.77 -18.97
N GLU A 127 -0.04 16.63 -19.99
CA GLU A 127 -0.85 17.86 -20.01
C GLU A 127 -2.33 17.50 -20.06
N ARG A 128 -2.69 16.54 -20.93
CA ARG A 128 -4.05 16.01 -21.00
C ARG A 128 -4.55 15.44 -19.68
N ILE A 129 -3.70 14.71 -18.94
CA ILE A 129 -4.09 14.16 -17.62
C ILE A 129 -4.40 15.29 -16.64
N VAL A 130 -3.59 16.35 -16.63
CA VAL A 130 -3.81 17.51 -15.75
C VAL A 130 -5.10 18.23 -16.14
N GLU A 131 -5.36 18.43 -17.43
CA GLU A 131 -6.61 19.01 -17.91
C GLU A 131 -7.83 18.20 -17.46
N ASP A 132 -7.82 16.89 -17.64
CA ASP A 132 -8.90 16.00 -17.20
C ASP A 132 -9.14 16.11 -15.68
N ILE A 133 -8.07 16.27 -14.89
CA ILE A 133 -8.16 16.48 -13.43
C ILE A 133 -8.79 17.83 -13.11
N ASP A 134 -8.45 18.89 -13.84
CA ASP A 134 -9.01 20.23 -13.64
C ASP A 134 -10.51 20.29 -13.99
N TYR A 135 -10.97 19.46 -14.93
CA TYR A 135 -12.40 19.34 -15.26
C TYR A 135 -13.21 18.51 -14.25
N LEU A 136 -12.56 17.75 -13.37
CA LEU A 136 -13.25 16.94 -12.38
C LEU A 136 -13.88 17.79 -11.28
N LYS A 137 -15.05 17.35 -10.83
CA LYS A 137 -15.72 17.89 -9.63
C LYS A 137 -15.69 16.83 -8.54
N PHE A 138 -15.06 17.17 -7.42
CA PHE A 138 -14.91 16.26 -6.29
C PHE A 138 -16.12 16.31 -5.36
N ASP A 139 -17.22 15.76 -5.84
CA ASP A 139 -18.50 15.73 -5.10
C ASP A 139 -18.79 14.34 -4.49
N LYS A 140 -17.92 13.35 -4.72
CA LYS A 140 -18.08 11.97 -4.25
C LYS A 140 -17.38 11.70 -2.92
N GLY A 141 -17.87 10.64 -2.26
CA GLY A 141 -17.26 10.09 -1.06
C GLY A 141 -17.54 10.90 0.20
N PRO A 142 -16.95 10.50 1.34
CA PRO A 142 -17.16 11.15 2.63
C PRO A 142 -16.41 12.49 2.77
N TRP A 143 -15.69 12.94 1.74
CA TRP A 143 -14.85 14.14 1.79
C TRP A 143 -15.62 15.44 2.08
N PRO A 144 -16.76 15.72 1.41
CA PRO A 144 -17.52 16.95 1.67
C PRO A 144 -18.16 17.00 3.08
N GLU A 145 -18.30 15.85 3.73
CA GLU A 145 -18.96 15.71 5.04
C GLU A 145 -18.00 15.90 6.23
N GLN A 146 -16.70 16.07 5.97
CA GLN A 146 -15.69 16.22 7.02
C GLN A 146 -15.72 17.61 7.66
N ASP A 147 -15.47 17.66 8.97
CA ASP A 147 -15.36 18.90 9.75
C ASP A 147 -13.95 19.05 10.36
N ASP A 148 -13.70 20.20 10.98
CA ASP A 148 -12.39 20.47 11.61
C ASP A 148 -12.04 19.44 12.70
N ILE A 149 -13.05 18.85 13.35
CA ILE A 149 -12.88 17.86 14.41
C ILE A 149 -12.43 16.52 13.81
N SER A 150 -13.09 16.05 12.76
CA SER A 150 -12.75 14.80 12.06
C SER A 150 -11.35 14.89 11.46
N TYR A 151 -11.02 16.02 10.82
CA TYR A 151 -9.68 16.27 10.31
C TYR A 151 -8.62 16.31 11.42
N HIS A 152 -8.93 16.90 12.58
CA HIS A 152 -8.02 16.89 13.73
C HIS A 152 -7.76 15.49 14.26
N HIS A 153 -8.78 14.64 14.37
CA HIS A 153 -8.62 13.25 14.79
C HIS A 153 -7.81 12.44 13.77
N MET A 154 -8.10 12.59 12.48
CA MET A 154 -7.33 11.93 11.42
C MET A 154 -5.86 12.39 11.45
N ARG A 155 -5.61 13.70 11.60
CA ARG A 155 -4.26 14.25 11.77
C ARG A 155 -3.52 13.65 12.96
N LYS A 156 -4.21 13.52 14.11
CA LYS A 156 -3.66 12.90 15.31
C LYS A 156 -3.32 11.43 15.13
N LEU A 157 -4.08 10.71 14.31
CA LEU A 157 -3.79 9.32 13.97
C LEU A 157 -2.58 9.21 13.04
N VAL A 158 -2.59 9.88 11.89
CA VAL A 158 -1.55 9.72 10.83
C VAL A 158 -0.14 10.17 11.25
N GLN A 159 -0.05 11.08 12.22
CA GLN A 159 1.23 11.54 12.77
C GLN A 159 1.89 10.47 13.67
N ASP A 160 1.09 9.62 14.32
CA ASP A 160 1.56 8.57 15.22
C ASP A 160 1.75 7.26 14.44
N LYS A 161 3.00 7.03 14.02
CA LYS A 161 3.36 5.87 13.21
C LYS A 161 3.21 4.55 13.96
N GLU A 162 3.41 4.56 15.28
CA GLU A 162 3.22 3.36 16.10
C GLU A 162 1.75 3.00 16.19
N ARG A 163 0.88 4.00 16.39
CA ARG A 163 -0.56 3.79 16.40
C ARG A 163 -1.10 3.31 15.06
N VAL A 164 -0.68 3.91 13.94
CA VAL A 164 -1.06 3.42 12.61
C VAL A 164 -0.57 1.99 12.39
N GLY A 165 0.67 1.68 12.77
CA GLY A 165 1.21 0.32 12.68
C GLY A 165 0.44 -0.68 13.55
N SER A 166 -0.04 -0.26 14.73
CA SER A 166 -0.78 -1.12 15.66
C SER A 166 -2.09 -1.66 15.09
N LEU A 167 -2.71 -0.95 14.14
CA LEU A 167 -3.94 -1.40 13.44
C LEU A 167 -3.71 -2.68 12.63
N THR A 168 -2.45 -2.99 12.30
CA THR A 168 -2.08 -4.20 11.54
C THR A 168 -1.77 -5.40 12.42
N HIS A 169 -1.66 -5.21 13.74
CA HIS A 169 -1.28 -6.25 14.69
C HIS A 169 -2.50 -6.84 15.38
N ILE A 170 -3.01 -7.96 14.84
CA ILE A 170 -4.11 -8.72 15.45
C ILE A 170 -3.53 -10.00 16.07
N PRO A 171 -3.96 -10.41 17.29
CA PRO A 171 -3.46 -11.61 17.95
C PRO A 171 -4.05 -12.92 17.36
N VAL A 172 -3.85 -13.11 16.04
CA VAL A 172 -4.20 -14.35 15.32
C VAL A 172 -2.90 -15.07 14.96
N PHE A 173 -2.76 -16.29 15.46
CA PHE A 173 -1.55 -17.09 15.26
C PHE A 173 -1.65 -17.91 13.96
N LEU A 174 -0.97 -17.46 12.91
CA LEU A 174 -0.76 -18.23 11.68
C LEU A 174 0.72 -18.62 11.52
N PRO A 175 1.03 -19.83 11.02
CA PRO A 175 2.41 -20.29 10.88
C PRO A 175 3.24 -19.45 9.90
N GLU A 176 2.61 -18.78 8.93
CA GLU A 176 3.30 -17.95 7.94
C GLU A 176 3.78 -16.59 8.49
N ILE A 177 3.13 -16.07 9.53
CA ILE A 177 3.41 -14.73 10.09
C ILE A 177 3.93 -14.77 11.53
N THR A 178 3.60 -15.82 12.28
CA THR A 178 3.93 -15.91 13.71
C THR A 178 5.40 -16.20 13.86
N ILE A 179 6.12 -15.33 14.56
CA ILE A 179 7.53 -15.50 14.89
C ILE A 179 7.63 -16.09 16.30
N GLY A 180 8.47 -17.11 16.47
CA GLY A 180 8.75 -17.69 17.78
C GLY A 180 9.39 -16.69 18.72
N ALA A 181 9.13 -16.80 20.02
CA ALA A 181 9.61 -15.84 21.03
C ALA A 181 11.16 -15.73 21.05
N HIS A 182 11.87 -16.85 20.91
CA HIS A 182 13.33 -16.86 20.88
C HIS A 182 13.90 -16.15 19.65
N ASP A 183 13.32 -16.38 18.47
CA ASP A 183 13.72 -15.72 17.22
C ASP A 183 13.41 -14.22 17.28
N TYR A 184 12.28 -13.85 17.88
CA TYR A 184 11.90 -12.45 18.08
C TYR A 184 12.91 -11.74 18.98
N ASP A 185 13.27 -12.33 20.12
CA ASP A 185 14.23 -11.78 21.07
C ASP A 185 15.60 -11.54 20.41
N GLN A 186 16.09 -12.54 19.67
CA GLN A 186 17.34 -12.41 18.92
C GLN A 186 17.28 -11.27 17.89
N LYS A 187 16.21 -11.20 17.10
CA LYS A 187 16.02 -10.14 16.09
C LYS A 187 15.88 -8.76 16.72
N TYR A 188 15.21 -8.67 17.87
CA TYR A 188 15.03 -7.45 18.62
C TYR A 188 16.39 -6.88 19.06
N TYR A 189 17.22 -7.68 19.74
CA TYR A 189 18.54 -7.20 20.16
C TYR A 189 19.48 -6.94 18.99
N ALA A 190 19.42 -7.75 17.92
CA ALA A 190 20.18 -7.50 16.70
C ALA A 190 19.80 -6.15 16.06
N TYR A 191 18.51 -5.81 16.02
CA TYR A 191 18.04 -4.51 15.53
C TYR A 191 18.51 -3.35 16.41
N ARG A 192 18.44 -3.52 17.73
CA ARG A 192 18.87 -2.50 18.71
C ARG A 192 20.36 -2.22 18.62
N ALA A 193 21.18 -3.26 18.40
CA ALA A 193 22.62 -3.16 18.24
C ALA A 193 23.07 -2.37 16.98
N LEU A 194 22.17 -2.08 16.04
CA LEU A 194 22.48 -1.24 14.89
C LEU A 194 22.73 0.22 15.33
N PRO A 195 23.68 0.93 14.67
CA PRO A 195 23.96 2.32 15.01
C PRO A 195 22.70 3.20 14.96
N GLY A 196 22.47 3.98 16.01
CA GLY A 196 21.33 4.91 16.11
C GLY A 196 19.99 4.26 16.45
N LYS A 197 19.97 2.97 16.82
CA LYS A 197 18.75 2.22 17.17
C LYS A 197 18.66 1.80 18.64
N ASN A 198 19.70 2.10 19.43
CA ASN A 198 19.76 1.78 20.86
C ASN A 198 18.85 2.66 21.73
N TYR A 199 18.52 3.87 21.30
CA TYR A 199 17.65 4.78 22.05
C TYR A 199 16.65 5.48 21.13
N ALA A 200 15.73 6.24 21.73
CA ALA A 200 14.82 7.09 20.99
C ALA A 200 15.58 8.03 20.05
N ARG A 201 14.95 8.37 18.92
CA ARG A 201 15.55 9.25 17.92
C ARG A 201 15.99 10.57 18.57
N GLY A 202 17.24 10.99 18.33
CA GLY A 202 17.80 12.21 18.92
C GLY A 202 18.58 12.02 20.22
N TYR A 203 18.64 10.79 20.75
CA TYR A 203 19.35 10.41 21.98
C TYR A 203 20.46 9.36 21.75
N ASN A 204 20.96 9.19 20.53
CA ASN A 204 21.94 8.18 20.16
C ASN A 204 23.34 8.81 19.93
N ALA A 205 24.22 8.68 20.92
CA ALA A 205 25.56 9.28 20.88
C ALA A 205 26.46 8.68 19.78
N ASP A 206 26.27 7.40 19.48
CA ASP A 206 26.98 6.62 18.46
C ASP A 206 26.78 7.14 17.03
N VAL A 207 25.68 7.87 16.77
CA VAL A 207 25.42 8.54 15.48
C VAL A 207 25.63 10.06 15.54
N GLY A 208 26.20 10.56 16.64
CA GLY A 208 26.57 11.97 16.79
C GLY A 208 25.43 12.88 17.25
N ASP A 209 24.38 12.34 17.91
CA ASP A 209 23.36 13.17 18.53
C ASP A 209 23.96 14.07 19.62
N LYS A 210 23.71 15.38 19.51
CA LYS A 210 24.22 16.39 20.44
C LYS A 210 23.16 16.77 21.47
N TYR A 211 23.61 17.32 22.60
CA TYR A 211 22.76 17.83 23.68
C TYR A 211 21.78 16.79 24.24
N ILE A 212 22.19 15.51 24.27
CA ILE A 212 21.33 14.38 24.68
C ILE A 212 20.70 14.61 26.06
N TRP A 213 21.45 15.19 27.00
CA TRP A 213 20.99 15.49 28.36
C TRP A 213 20.07 16.72 28.48
N LEU A 214 19.92 17.52 27.43
CA LEU A 214 19.13 18.76 27.40
C LEU A 214 17.91 18.69 26.45
N LYS A 215 17.51 17.48 26.06
CA LYS A 215 16.35 17.21 25.19
C LYS A 215 15.29 16.49 25.99
#